data_AF-A0A8X6VVE1-F1
#
_entry.id   AF-A0A8X6VVE1-F1
#
_cell.length_a   1.000
_cell.length_b   1.000
_cell.length_c   1.000
_cell.angle_alpha   90.00
_cell.angle_beta   90.00
_cell.angle_gamma   90.00
#
_symmetry.space_group_name_H-M   'P 1'
#
loop_
_entity.id
_entity.type
_entity.pdbx_description
1 polymer ?
#
loop_
_entity_poly.entity_id
_entity_poly.type
_entity_poly.pdbx_seq_one_letter_code
_entity_poly.pdbx_strand_id
1 'polypeptide(L)'
;MSNLYQQRQIHVAVIKDSGELKNCSDFSDFFLDSATNSFVNNLLNLSNNYFKIIRVLSFICRFVYNCKSKESKRIGPLDLGELKKAEQLLLRLVQKEEYKVEMNGIQGSAMVPSNSRVKTLNPFIDSEGILRVGGRLRNSDINYNQKFPIILPSKHKLTYLIVEYFHKKFFT
;
A
#
# COMPACT_ATOMS: atom_id res chain seq x y z
N MET A 1 -4.61 -62.18 -16.85
CA MET A 1 -4.71 -61.18 -15.77
C MET A 1 -4.16 -59.87 -16.30
N SER A 2 -5.07 -59.03 -16.77
CA SER A 2 -4.82 -57.79 -17.51
C SER A 2 -4.70 -56.60 -16.56
N ASN A 3 -3.77 -55.73 -16.91
CA ASN A 3 -3.27 -54.58 -16.17
C ASN A 3 -4.37 -53.51 -15.98
N LEU A 4 -4.79 -53.27 -14.74
CA LEU A 4 -5.76 -52.24 -14.37
C LEU A 4 -5.22 -51.41 -13.19
N TYR A 5 -4.21 -50.58 -13.43
CA TYR A 5 -3.96 -49.39 -12.61
C TYR A 5 -3.35 -48.30 -13.48
N GLN A 6 -4.22 -47.63 -14.24
CA GLN A 6 -3.92 -46.39 -14.92
C GLN A 6 -3.90 -45.27 -13.88
N GLN A 7 -2.70 -44.94 -13.36
CA GLN A 7 -2.49 -43.75 -12.54
C GLN A 7 -2.81 -42.51 -13.37
N ARG A 8 -3.92 -41.84 -13.04
CA ARG A 8 -4.19 -40.47 -13.48
C ARG A 8 -3.16 -39.54 -12.84
N GLN A 9 -2.09 -39.23 -13.58
CA GLN A 9 -1.27 -38.05 -13.28
C GLN A 9 -2.12 -36.80 -13.58
N ILE A 10 -2.43 -36.03 -12.55
CA ILE A 10 -2.93 -34.67 -12.73
C ILE A 10 -1.70 -33.82 -13.09
N HIS A 11 -1.57 -33.48 -14.37
CA HIS A 11 -0.61 -32.48 -14.82
C HIS A 11 -1.01 -31.12 -14.23
N VAL A 12 -0.43 -30.74 -13.10
CA VAL A 12 -0.38 -29.35 -12.69
C VAL A 12 0.75 -28.72 -13.48
N ALA A 13 0.41 -27.89 -14.47
CA ALA A 13 1.36 -27.07 -15.19
C ALA A 13 2.00 -26.09 -14.19
N VAL A 14 3.24 -26.38 -13.80
CA VAL A 14 4.11 -25.40 -13.15
C VAL A 14 4.50 -24.42 -14.23
N ILE A 15 3.90 -23.23 -14.21
CA ILE A 15 4.38 -22.09 -14.98
C ILE A 15 5.80 -21.81 -14.49
N LYS A 16 6.78 -22.17 -15.32
CA LYS A 16 8.15 -21.66 -15.20
C LYS A 16 8.15 -20.27 -15.79
N ASP A 17 7.93 -19.26 -14.96
CA ASP A 17 8.35 -17.91 -15.35
C ASP A 17 9.81 -17.71 -14.96
N SER A 18 10.59 -17.59 -16.03
CA SER A 18 11.96 -17.17 -16.17
C SER A 18 12.19 -15.76 -15.64
N GLY A 19 13.36 -15.55 -15.04
CA GLY A 19 14.03 -14.25 -15.07
C GLY A 19 13.97 -13.45 -13.77
N GLU A 20 15.03 -13.59 -12.97
CA GLU A 20 15.63 -12.49 -12.22
C GLU A 20 14.76 -11.75 -11.20
N LEU A 21 14.73 -12.26 -9.96
CA LEU A 21 14.54 -11.43 -8.75
C LEU A 21 15.79 -10.55 -8.50
N LYS A 22 16.29 -9.84 -9.51
CA LYS A 22 17.43 -8.93 -9.37
C LYS A 22 16.93 -7.57 -8.89
N ASN A 23 17.38 -7.20 -7.69
CA ASN A 23 17.37 -5.84 -7.12
C ASN A 23 16.03 -5.12 -7.06
N CYS A 24 15.10 -5.65 -6.26
CA CYS A 24 13.87 -4.93 -5.91
C CYS A 24 13.88 -4.66 -4.40
N SER A 25 14.38 -3.46 -4.04
CA SER A 25 14.57 -3.00 -2.66
C SER A 25 13.26 -2.60 -1.98
N ASP A 26 12.21 -2.29 -2.75
CA ASP A 26 10.93 -1.82 -2.22
C ASP A 26 9.74 -2.65 -2.73
N PHE A 27 8.87 -3.06 -1.82
CA PHE A 27 7.71 -3.90 -2.12
C PHE A 27 6.69 -3.19 -3.03
N SER A 28 6.76 -1.85 -3.12
CA SER A 28 5.93 -1.06 -4.03
C SER A 28 6.18 -1.33 -5.51
N ASP A 29 7.34 -1.85 -5.88
CA ASP A 29 7.69 -2.13 -7.28
C ASP A 29 7.06 -3.44 -7.78
N PHE A 30 6.55 -4.27 -6.87
CA PHE A 30 5.88 -5.54 -7.20
C PHE A 30 4.44 -5.35 -7.71
N PHE A 31 3.91 -4.13 -7.61
CA PHE A 31 2.48 -3.83 -7.77
C PHE A 31 2.30 -2.63 -8.71
N LEU A 32 2.42 -2.87 -10.01
CA LEU A 32 2.15 -1.92 -11.09
C LEU A 32 1.28 -2.56 -12.18
N ASP A 33 0.07 -3.02 -11.84
CA ASP A 33 -0.97 -3.40 -12.82
C ASP A 33 -2.35 -3.48 -12.14
N SER A 34 -3.44 -3.62 -12.90
CA SER A 34 -4.83 -3.88 -12.46
C SER A 34 -5.00 -4.87 -11.28
N ALA A 35 -4.05 -5.80 -11.12
CA ALA A 35 -3.93 -6.69 -9.96
C ALA A 35 -3.80 -5.95 -8.62
N THR A 36 -3.28 -4.72 -8.59
CA THR A 36 -3.16 -3.89 -7.38
C THR A 36 -4.51 -3.54 -6.78
N ASN A 37 -5.48 -3.18 -7.63
CA ASN A 37 -6.81 -2.78 -7.18
C ASN A 37 -7.55 -3.97 -6.58
N SER A 38 -7.41 -5.15 -7.19
CA SER A 38 -7.94 -6.40 -6.63
C SER A 38 -7.29 -6.69 -5.27
N PHE A 39 -5.97 -6.56 -5.15
CA PHE A 39 -5.26 -6.82 -3.89
C PHE A 39 -5.70 -5.89 -2.76
N VAL A 40 -5.69 -4.58 -2.96
CA VAL A 40 -6.06 -3.59 -1.93
C VAL A 40 -7.50 -3.80 -1.48
N ASN A 41 -8.44 -3.99 -2.42
CA ASN A 41 -9.84 -4.25 -2.09
C ASN A 41 -10.01 -5.55 -1.31
N ASN A 42 -9.35 -6.65 -1.74
CA ASN A 42 -9.38 -7.92 -1.01
C ASN A 42 -8.82 -7.76 0.41
N LEU A 43 -7.69 -7.07 0.57
CA LEU A 43 -7.08 -6.80 1.86
C LEU A 43 -8.01 -5.99 2.79
N LEU A 44 -8.62 -4.92 2.29
CA LEU A 44 -9.56 -4.09 3.04
C LEU A 44 -10.86 -4.83 3.37
N ASN A 45 -11.22 -5.85 2.58
CA ASN A 45 -12.40 -6.68 2.84
C ASN A 45 -12.17 -7.77 3.89
N LEU A 46 -10.94 -8.03 4.32
CA LEU A 46 -10.65 -9.00 5.38
C LEU A 46 -11.15 -8.54 6.77
N SER A 47 -11.28 -7.23 7.01
CA SER A 47 -11.69 -6.72 8.32
C SER A 47 -12.13 -5.26 8.27
N ASN A 48 -13.01 -4.87 9.19
CA ASN A 48 -13.30 -3.46 9.50
C ASN A 48 -12.44 -2.92 10.66
N ASN A 49 -11.36 -3.62 11.04
CA ASN A 49 -10.40 -3.13 12.02
C ASN A 49 -9.14 -2.63 11.30
N TYR A 50 -8.94 -1.31 11.32
CA TYR A 50 -7.81 -0.64 10.69
C TYR A 50 -6.46 -1.27 11.10
N PHE A 51 -6.23 -1.42 12.40
CA PHE A 51 -4.97 -1.96 12.90
C PHE A 51 -4.76 -3.43 12.51
N LYS A 52 -5.83 -4.23 12.44
CA LYS A 52 -5.76 -5.60 11.94
C LYS A 52 -5.31 -5.65 10.47
N ILE A 53 -5.83 -4.77 9.62
CA ILE A 53 -5.41 -4.66 8.21
C ILE A 53 -3.90 -4.34 8.13
N ILE A 54 -3.44 -3.34 8.90
CA ILE A 54 -2.01 -2.98 8.92
C ILE A 54 -1.15 -4.17 9.34
N ARG A 55 -1.57 -4.94 10.36
CA ARG A 55 -0.85 -6.14 10.80
C ARG A 55 -0.79 -7.21 9.72
N VAL A 56 -1.91 -7.48 9.04
CA VAL A 56 -1.95 -8.46 7.93
C VAL A 56 -0.98 -8.04 6.83
N LEU A 57 -1.04 -6.79 6.40
CA LEU A 57 -0.14 -6.27 5.38
C LEU A 57 1.33 -6.30 5.83
N SER A 58 1.61 -6.01 7.10
CA SER A 58 2.96 -6.09 7.68
C SER A 58 3.53 -7.51 7.60
N PHE A 59 2.72 -8.53 7.89
CA PHE A 59 3.14 -9.93 7.75
C PHE A 59 3.36 -10.32 6.28
N ILE A 60 2.54 -9.82 5.36
CA ILE A 60 2.76 -10.04 3.91
C ILE A 60 4.10 -9.43 3.49
N CYS A 61 4.38 -8.17 3.86
CA CYS A 61 5.65 -7.52 3.56
C CYS A 61 6.85 -8.26 4.18
N ARG A 62 6.73 -8.70 5.43
CA ARG A 62 7.77 -9.48 6.11
C ARG A 62 8.00 -10.83 5.42
N PHE A 63 6.94 -11.52 5.01
CA PHE A 63 7.04 -12.77 4.27
C PHE A 63 7.85 -12.56 3.00
N VAL A 64 7.52 -11.55 2.20
CA VAL A 64 8.27 -11.25 0.97
C VAL A 64 9.72 -10.86 1.24
N TYR A 65 9.98 -10.07 2.30
CA TYR A 65 11.34 -9.79 2.74
C TYR A 65 12.12 -11.07 3.09
N ASN A 66 11.52 -11.99 3.85
CA ASN A 66 12.12 -13.26 4.25
C ASN A 66 12.28 -14.25 3.08
N CYS A 67 11.47 -14.14 2.02
CA CYS A 67 11.67 -14.89 0.78
C CYS A 67 12.88 -14.39 0.00
N LYS A 68 13.18 -13.09 0.06
CA LYS A 68 14.33 -12.47 -0.62
C LYS A 68 15.63 -12.60 0.18
N SER A 69 15.58 -12.52 1.52
CA SER A 69 16.76 -12.63 2.38
C SER A 69 16.91 -14.03 2.98
N LYS A 70 17.98 -14.74 2.60
CA LYS A 70 18.30 -16.06 3.16
C LYS A 70 18.97 -15.99 4.52
N GLU A 71 19.72 -14.92 4.80
CA GLU A 71 20.63 -14.82 5.95
C GLU A 71 20.07 -13.96 7.10
N SER A 72 19.13 -13.05 6.82
CA SER A 72 18.63 -12.08 7.81
C SER A 72 17.12 -12.13 7.99
N LYS A 73 16.56 -13.34 8.16
CA LYS A 73 15.11 -13.52 8.33
C LYS A 73 14.61 -12.82 9.59
N ARG A 74 13.51 -12.09 9.46
CA ARG A 74 12.80 -11.49 10.59
C ARG A 74 11.87 -12.51 11.22
N ILE A 75 11.98 -12.69 12.52
CA ILE A 75 11.19 -13.60 13.35
C ILE A 75 10.64 -12.85 14.57
N GLY A 76 9.65 -13.44 15.24
CA GLY A 76 9.04 -12.87 16.45
C GLY A 76 7.92 -11.83 16.17
N PRO A 77 7.57 -10.99 17.16
CA PRO A 77 6.54 -9.97 17.02
C PRO A 77 6.83 -8.95 15.91
N LEU A 78 5.80 -8.32 15.37
CA LEU A 78 5.95 -7.20 14.42
C LEU A 78 6.59 -6.00 15.12
N ASP A 79 7.61 -5.43 14.52
CA ASP A 79 8.20 -4.19 15.02
C ASP A 79 7.41 -2.96 14.54
N LEU A 80 7.62 -1.82 15.22
CA LEU A 80 6.91 -0.57 14.90
C LEU A 80 7.26 -0.04 13.51
N GLY A 81 8.48 -0.28 13.02
CA GLY A 81 8.93 0.12 11.69
C GLY A 81 8.23 -0.67 10.59
N GLU A 82 7.98 -1.97 10.79
CA GLU A 82 7.19 -2.79 9.87
C GLU A 82 5.73 -2.33 9.79
N LEU A 83 5.12 -2.06 10.94
CA LEU A 83 3.75 -1.53 11.00
C LEU A 83 3.65 -0.19 10.26
N LYS A 84 4.60 0.72 10.52
CA LYS A 84 4.65 2.04 9.86
C LYS A 84 4.85 1.91 8.34
N LYS A 85 5.75 1.05 7.89
CA LYS A 85 5.99 0.81 6.46
C LYS A 85 4.77 0.22 5.78
N ALA A 86 4.07 -0.71 6.42
CA ALA A 86 2.84 -1.29 5.89
C ALA A 86 1.72 -0.24 5.79
N GLU A 87 1.58 0.61 6.80
CA GLU A 87 0.64 1.74 6.78
C GLU A 87 0.95 2.71 5.63
N GLN A 88 2.20 3.13 5.49
CA GLN A 88 2.62 3.99 4.38
C GLN A 88 2.38 3.35 3.01
N LEU A 89 2.69 2.05 2.87
CA LEU A 89 2.43 1.29 1.65
C LEU A 89 0.94 1.28 1.31
N LEU A 90 0.08 0.96 2.27
CA LEU A 90 -1.37 0.92 2.05
C LEU A 90 -1.91 2.28 1.59
N LEU A 91 -1.47 3.36 2.24
CA LEU A 91 -1.82 4.73 1.87
C LEU A 91 -1.36 5.06 0.44
N ARG A 92 -0.11 4.73 0.09
CA ARG A 92 0.42 4.93 -1.27
C ARG A 92 -0.39 4.18 -2.31
N LEU A 93 -0.72 2.91 -2.06
CA LEU A 93 -1.46 2.09 -3.01
C LEU A 93 -2.85 2.69 -3.28
N VAL A 94 -3.56 3.09 -2.23
CA VAL A 94 -4.88 3.74 -2.34
C VAL A 94 -4.79 5.08 -3.05
N GLN A 95 -3.77 5.89 -2.77
CA GLN A 95 -3.58 7.18 -3.46
C GLN A 95 -3.23 7.01 -4.94
N LYS A 96 -2.38 6.03 -5.28
CA LYS A 96 -2.05 5.73 -6.68
C LYS A 96 -3.29 5.31 -7.48
N GLU A 97 -4.23 4.63 -6.84
CA GLU A 97 -5.51 4.25 -7.45
C GLU A 97 -6.43 5.47 -7.63
N GLU A 98 -6.69 6.20 -6.55
CA GLU A 98 -7.71 7.26 -6.50
C GLU A 98 -7.25 8.61 -7.10
N TYR A 99 -5.94 8.87 -7.09
CA TYR A 99 -5.33 10.13 -7.53
C TYR A 99 -4.28 9.92 -8.63
N LYS A 100 -4.42 8.85 -9.42
CA LYS A 100 -3.47 8.49 -10.49
C LYS A 100 -3.11 9.67 -11.39
N VAL A 101 -4.12 10.44 -11.82
CA VAL A 101 -3.95 11.56 -12.74
C VAL A 101 -3.16 12.69 -12.08
N GLU A 102 -3.53 13.04 -10.84
CA GLU A 102 -2.87 14.09 -10.08
C GLU A 102 -1.41 13.73 -9.75
N MET A 103 -1.17 12.49 -9.29
CA MET A 103 0.16 12.02 -8.95
C MET A 103 1.08 12.00 -10.17
N ASN A 104 0.59 11.49 -11.32
CA ASN A 104 1.35 11.52 -12.56
C ASN A 104 1.66 12.95 -13.02
N GLY A 105 0.69 13.86 -12.86
CA GLY A 105 0.90 15.28 -13.15
C GLY A 105 2.05 15.86 -12.34
N ILE A 106 2.04 15.66 -11.02
CA ILE A 106 3.08 16.15 -10.10
C ILE A 106 4.45 15.55 -10.43
N GLN A 107 4.53 14.23 -10.69
CA GLN A 107 5.80 13.56 -11.00
C GLN A 107 6.38 13.99 -12.35
N GLY A 108 5.53 14.21 -13.35
CA GLY A 108 5.93 14.65 -14.69
C GLY A 108 6.25 16.15 -14.80
N SER A 109 6.29 16.88 -13.68
CA SER A 109 6.36 18.36 -13.66
C SER A 109 5.23 19.05 -14.44
N ALA A 110 4.14 18.34 -14.68
CA ALA A 110 2.92 18.88 -15.24
C ALA A 110 2.03 19.46 -14.13
N MET A 111 1.05 20.28 -14.51
CA MET A 111 0.11 20.85 -13.54
C MET A 111 -0.98 19.83 -13.19
N VAL A 112 -1.37 19.82 -11.92
CA VAL A 112 -2.58 19.11 -11.47
C VAL A 112 -3.78 19.63 -12.27
N PRO A 113 -4.65 18.74 -12.81
CA PRO A 113 -5.81 19.14 -13.60
C PRO A 113 -6.66 20.19 -12.88
N SER A 114 -7.15 21.19 -13.62
CA SER A 114 -7.96 22.28 -13.06
C SER A 114 -9.24 21.82 -12.38
N ASN A 115 -9.82 20.71 -12.84
CA ASN A 115 -11.00 20.06 -12.30
C ASN A 115 -10.71 19.05 -11.17
N SER A 116 -9.45 18.86 -10.77
CA SER A 116 -9.11 17.94 -9.70
C SER A 116 -9.66 18.42 -8.36
N ARG A 117 -10.28 17.50 -7.63
CA ARG A 117 -10.82 17.73 -6.28
C ARG A 117 -9.76 18.12 -5.27
N VAL A 118 -8.49 17.83 -5.53
CA VAL A 118 -7.38 18.09 -4.60
C VAL A 118 -6.50 19.27 -5.01
N LYS A 119 -6.72 19.89 -6.18
CA LYS A 119 -5.89 21.01 -6.66
C LYS A 119 -5.81 22.17 -5.68
N THR A 120 -6.93 22.52 -5.06
CA THR A 120 -7.02 23.63 -4.09
C THR A 120 -6.24 23.37 -2.79
N LEU A 121 -5.84 22.12 -2.55
CA LEU A 121 -5.00 21.71 -1.42
C LEU A 121 -3.50 21.86 -1.71
N ASN A 122 -3.13 22.40 -2.88
CA ASN A 122 -1.75 22.54 -3.35
C ASN A 122 -0.92 21.26 -3.12
N PRO A 123 -1.33 20.13 -3.72
CA PRO A 123 -0.82 18.82 -3.34
C PRO A 123 0.61 18.61 -3.82
N PHE A 124 1.40 17.87 -3.05
CA PHE A 124 2.76 17.45 -3.40
C PHE A 124 3.01 16.01 -2.96
N ILE A 125 4.02 15.36 -3.54
CA ILE A 125 4.44 14.00 -3.16
C ILE A 125 5.68 14.12 -2.26
N ASP A 126 5.63 13.49 -1.09
CA ASP A 126 6.75 13.47 -0.15
C ASP A 126 7.85 12.45 -0.54
N SER A 127 8.92 12.38 0.25
CA SER A 127 10.03 11.43 0.04
C SER A 127 9.61 9.96 0.14
N GLU A 128 8.48 9.68 0.76
CA GLU A 128 7.94 8.34 0.92
C GLU A 128 7.01 7.96 -0.25
N GLY A 129 6.71 8.89 -1.17
CA GLY A 129 5.80 8.68 -2.28
C GLY A 129 4.32 8.90 -1.93
N ILE A 130 4.02 9.60 -0.82
CA ILE A 130 2.67 9.88 -0.34
C ILE A 130 2.24 11.28 -0.79
N LEU A 131 1.01 11.37 -1.30
CA LEU A 131 0.36 12.64 -1.67
C LEU A 131 -0.12 13.38 -0.40
N ARG A 132 0.35 14.62 -0.23
CA ARG A 132 0.08 15.47 0.93
C ARG A 132 -0.44 16.84 0.55
N VAL A 133 -1.13 17.46 1.50
CA VAL A 133 -1.57 18.86 1.43
C VAL A 133 -0.36 19.78 1.57
N GLY A 134 -0.23 20.75 0.66
CA GLY A 134 0.73 21.84 0.76
C GLY A 134 0.09 23.17 1.12
N GLY A 135 0.91 24.24 1.13
CA GLY A 135 0.42 25.62 1.20
C GLY A 135 0.39 26.22 2.61
N ARG A 136 -0.81 26.52 3.14
CA ARG A 136 -1.05 27.56 4.17
C ARG A 136 -0.20 27.44 5.43
N LEU A 137 0.13 26.22 5.86
CA LEU A 137 0.89 25.97 7.10
C LEU A 137 2.40 25.83 6.87
N ARG A 138 2.91 25.99 5.63
CA ARG A 138 4.31 25.75 5.29
C ARG A 138 5.29 26.48 6.23
N ASN A 139 4.94 27.70 6.63
CA ASN A 139 5.78 28.58 7.45
C ASN A 139 5.45 28.54 8.96
N SER A 140 4.51 27.69 9.41
CA SER A 140 4.21 27.58 10.84
C SER A 140 5.22 26.72 11.59
N ASP A 141 5.40 26.97 12.89
CA ASP A 141 6.25 26.17 13.77
C ASP A 141 5.46 25.00 14.39
N ILE A 142 5.01 24.08 13.53
CA ILE A 142 4.30 22.86 13.93
C ILE A 142 4.94 21.62 13.30
N ASN A 143 4.63 20.45 13.85
CA ASN A 143 5.18 19.19 13.37
C ASN A 143 4.87 18.97 11.88
N TYR A 144 5.81 18.34 11.16
CA TYR A 144 5.70 18.02 9.74
C TYR A 144 4.37 17.38 9.34
N ASN A 145 3.86 16.39 10.09
CA ASN A 145 2.61 15.71 9.74
C ASN A 145 1.37 16.59 9.94
N GLN A 146 1.44 17.58 10.84
CA GLN A 146 0.38 18.58 11.03
C GLN A 146 0.47 19.67 9.95
N LYS A 147 1.70 20.02 9.55
CA LYS A 147 1.99 20.98 8.50
C LYS A 147 1.61 20.49 7.12
N PHE A 148 1.87 19.21 6.84
CA PHE A 148 1.59 18.54 5.57
C PHE A 148 0.76 17.26 5.79
N PRO A 149 -0.55 17.39 6.09
CA PRO A 149 -1.44 16.25 6.23
C PRO A 149 -1.48 15.36 4.99
N ILE A 150 -1.68 14.06 5.19
CA ILE A 150 -1.89 13.08 4.12
C ILE A 150 -3.27 13.30 3.50
N ILE A 151 -3.36 13.28 2.17
CA ILE A 151 -4.64 13.41 1.45
C ILE A 151 -5.31 12.04 1.35
N LEU A 152 -6.46 11.88 2.00
CA LEU A 152 -7.25 10.65 1.96
C LEU A 152 -8.43 10.75 0.98
N PRO A 153 -8.71 9.73 0.16
CA PRO A 153 -9.90 9.71 -0.69
C PRO A 153 -11.19 9.63 0.14
N SER A 154 -12.00 10.70 0.06
CA SER A 154 -13.19 10.88 0.91
C SER A 154 -14.22 9.73 0.88
N LYS A 155 -14.35 9.03 -0.24
CA LYS A 155 -15.36 7.95 -0.42
C LYS A 155 -14.77 6.54 -0.36
N HIS A 156 -13.51 6.41 0.05
CA HIS A 156 -12.82 5.12 0.05
C HIS A 156 -12.91 4.42 1.42
N LYS A 157 -13.03 3.09 1.40
CA LYS A 157 -13.19 2.27 2.63
C LYS A 157 -12.06 2.49 3.63
N LEU A 158 -10.81 2.60 3.16
CA LEU A 158 -9.66 2.89 4.03
C LEU A 158 -9.87 4.15 4.87
N THR A 159 -10.38 5.23 4.26
CA THR A 159 -10.63 6.50 4.93
C THR A 159 -11.66 6.34 6.04
N TYR A 160 -12.75 5.62 5.77
CA TYR A 160 -13.75 5.29 6.80
C TYR A 160 -13.13 4.53 7.97
N LEU A 161 -12.32 3.50 7.70
CA LEU A 161 -11.68 2.69 8.74
C LEU A 161 -10.69 3.49 9.60
N ILE A 162 -9.94 4.42 9.00
CA ILE A 162 -9.04 5.32 9.73
C ILE A 162 -9.83 6.24 10.65
N VAL A 163 -10.89 6.86 10.14
CA VAL A 163 -11.75 7.76 10.93
C VAL A 163 -12.40 7.00 12.07
N GLU A 164 -12.97 5.81 11.81
CA GLU A 164 -13.59 4.97 12.83
C GLU A 164 -12.58 4.55 13.91
N TYR A 165 -11.37 4.16 13.52
CA TYR A 165 -10.30 3.79 14.46
C TYR A 165 -9.99 4.93 15.43
N PHE A 166 -9.77 6.15 14.91
CA PHE A 166 -9.44 7.29 15.75
C PHE A 166 -10.63 7.81 16.55
N HIS A 167 -11.85 7.70 16.01
CA HIS A 167 -13.07 8.00 16.75
C HIS A 167 -13.17 7.12 17.99
N LYS A 168 -13.06 5.79 17.83
CA LYS A 168 -13.08 4.82 18.94
C LYS A 168 -11.91 4.99 19.91
N LYS A 169 -10.76 5.46 19.44
CA LYS A 169 -9.56 5.60 20.28
C LYS A 169 -9.60 6.83 21.18
N PHE A 170 -10.25 7.91 20.74
CA PHE A 170 -10.17 9.21 21.41
C PHE A 170 -11.52 9.74 21.90
N PHE A 171 -12.64 9.16 21.47
CA PHE A 171 -13.99 9.68 21.75
C PHE A 171 -14.97 8.61 22.25
N THR A 172 -14.53 7.38 22.50
CA THR A 172 -15.31 6.30 23.12
C THR A 172 -14.52 5.72 24.27
#